data_AF-A0A1Q6IK55-F1
#
_entry.id   AF-A0A1Q6IK55-F1
#
_cell.length_a   1.000
_cell.length_b   1.000
_cell.length_c   1.000
_cell.angle_alpha   90.00
_cell.angle_beta   90.00
_cell.angle_gamma   90.00
#
_symmetry.space_group_name_H-M   'P 1'
#
loop_
_entity.id
_entity.type
_entity.pdbx_description
1 polymer ?
#
loop_
_entity_poly.entity_id
_entity_poly.type
_entity_poly.pdbx_seq_one_letter_code
_entity_poly.pdbx_strand_id
1 'polypeptide(L)'
;MKKQSIYFLVIIILLVQTSCQQNNNEEDLFNNKITLLENNPQLYLSKVDSIQVTNLNDEKEATHFLLVSLANHYINNYYPRKELLQKSIHIFTKKKLIQQQLVITKKYSYFHKKETNSTTT
;
A
#
# COMPACT_ATOMS: atom_id res chain seq x y z
N MET A 1 -39.13 22.28 -15.05
CA MET A 1 -38.18 21.77 -14.04
C MET A 1 -37.55 20.40 -14.38
N LYS A 2 -38.01 19.64 -15.40
CA LYS A 2 -37.41 18.33 -15.77
C LYS A 2 -36.01 18.40 -16.39
N LYS A 3 -35.71 19.40 -17.23
CA LYS A 3 -34.39 19.56 -17.87
C LYS A 3 -33.25 19.79 -16.88
N GLN A 4 -33.49 20.60 -15.83
CA GLN A 4 -32.50 20.92 -14.80
C GLN A 4 -32.16 19.71 -13.93
N SER A 5 -33.14 18.84 -13.67
CA SER A 5 -32.94 17.56 -12.98
C SER A 5 -32.11 16.57 -13.80
N ILE A 6 -32.26 16.55 -15.13
CA ILE A 6 -31.43 15.72 -16.03
C ILE A 6 -29.98 16.20 -16.04
N TYR A 7 -29.73 17.51 -16.16
CA TYR A 7 -28.36 18.04 -16.08
C TYR A 7 -27.69 17.71 -14.75
N PHE A 8 -28.43 17.82 -13.65
CA PHE A 8 -27.92 17.46 -12.32
C PHE A 8 -27.55 15.97 -12.24
N LEU A 9 -28.38 15.09 -12.81
CA LEU A 9 -28.12 13.65 -12.85
C LEU A 9 -26.90 13.30 -13.73
N VAL A 10 -26.74 13.95 -14.87
CA VAL A 10 -25.55 13.80 -15.74
C VAL A 10 -24.28 14.25 -15.03
N ILE A 11 -24.31 15.36 -14.29
CA ILE A 11 -23.17 15.86 -13.52
C ILE A 11 -22.76 14.85 -12.44
N ILE A 12 -23.72 14.25 -11.71
CA ILE A 12 -23.42 13.22 -10.71
C ILE A 12 -22.73 12.01 -11.34
N ILE A 13 -23.23 11.52 -12.48
CA ILE A 13 -22.63 10.38 -13.18
C ILE A 13 -21.19 10.70 -13.60
N LEU A 14 -20.95 11.89 -14.17
CA LEU A 14 -19.60 12.31 -14.57
C LEU A 14 -18.63 12.40 -13.37
N LEU A 15 -19.09 12.93 -12.23
CA LEU A 15 -18.27 13.02 -11.01
C LEU A 15 -17.94 11.63 -10.42
N VAL A 16 -18.89 10.70 -10.48
CA VAL A 16 -18.65 9.31 -10.05
C VAL A 16 -17.62 8.63 -10.95
N GLN A 17 -17.74 8.81 -12.28
CA GLN A 17 -16.82 8.23 -13.25
C GLN A 17 -15.38 8.73 -13.06
N THR A 18 -15.18 10.03 -12.86
CA THR A 18 -13.83 10.59 -12.66
C THR A 18 -13.20 10.10 -11.36
N SER A 19 -13.97 9.99 -10.28
CA SER A 19 -13.47 9.45 -9.00
C SER A 19 -13.08 7.97 -9.11
N CYS A 20 -13.88 7.14 -9.77
CA CYS A 20 -13.54 5.73 -9.99
C CYS A 20 -12.29 5.58 -10.88
N GLN A 21 -12.17 6.38 -11.94
CA GLN A 21 -11.02 6.32 -12.85
C GLN A 21 -9.71 6.75 -12.15
N GLN A 22 -9.76 7.79 -11.30
CA GLN A 22 -8.59 8.18 -10.51
C GLN A 22 -8.16 7.06 -9.56
N ASN A 23 -9.10 6.41 -8.88
CA ASN A 23 -8.78 5.29 -7.97
C ASN A 23 -8.11 4.14 -8.73
N ASN A 24 -8.63 3.76 -9.90
CA ASN A 24 -8.03 2.70 -10.73
C ASN A 24 -6.59 3.05 -11.14
N ASN A 25 -6.33 4.30 -11.53
CA ASN A 25 -4.99 4.73 -11.90
C ASN A 25 -4.00 4.66 -10.72
N GLU A 26 -4.44 5.00 -9.51
CA GLU A 26 -3.61 4.89 -8.30
C GLU A 26 -3.31 3.44 -7.92
N GLU A 27 -4.30 2.55 -8.07
CA GLU A 27 -4.13 1.10 -7.89
C GLU A 27 -3.16 0.51 -8.92
N ASP A 28 -3.28 0.89 -10.20
CA ASP A 28 -2.37 0.46 -11.26
C ASP A 28 -0.93 0.92 -11.00
N LEU A 29 -0.75 2.16 -10.54
CA LEU A 29 0.56 2.68 -10.17
C LEU A 29 1.17 1.87 -9.00
N PHE A 30 0.36 1.52 -8.01
CA PHE A 30 0.83 0.70 -6.89
C PHE A 30 1.20 -0.72 -7.35
N ASN A 31 0.38 -1.35 -8.19
CA ASN A 31 0.64 -2.68 -8.74
C ASN A 31 1.90 -2.72 -9.61
N ASN A 32 2.17 -1.66 -10.38
CA ASN A 32 3.41 -1.52 -11.13
C ASN A 32 4.64 -1.45 -10.21
N LYS A 33 4.53 -0.77 -9.06
CA LYS A 33 5.60 -0.74 -8.06
C LYS A 33 5.84 -2.11 -7.43
N ILE A 34 4.77 -2.85 -7.12
CA ILE A 34 4.87 -4.24 -6.62
C ILE A 34 5.58 -5.12 -7.66
N THR A 35 5.16 -5.06 -8.92
CA THR A 35 5.76 -5.83 -10.01
C THR A 35 7.24 -5.51 -10.19
N LEU A 36 7.61 -4.23 -10.17
CA LEU A 36 9.02 -3.80 -10.23
C LEU A 36 9.82 -4.37 -9.05
N LEU A 37 9.26 -4.28 -7.85
CA LEU A 37 9.90 -4.72 -6.62
C LEU A 37 10.06 -6.25 -6.57
N GLU A 38 9.06 -7.02 -7.03
CA GLU A 38 9.13 -8.49 -7.08
C GLU A 38 10.14 -8.99 -8.12
N ASN A 39 10.30 -8.27 -9.23
CA ASN A 39 11.26 -8.63 -10.28
C ASN A 39 12.70 -8.15 -9.97
N ASN A 40 12.85 -6.95 -9.41
CA ASN A 40 14.17 -6.37 -9.12
C ASN A 40 14.10 -5.43 -7.89
N PRO A 41 14.16 -5.99 -6.67
CA PRO A 41 14.03 -5.20 -5.44
C PRO A 41 15.20 -4.23 -5.24
N GLN A 42 16.40 -4.54 -5.75
CA GLN A 42 17.56 -3.65 -5.67
C GLN A 42 17.37 -2.40 -6.53
N LEU A 43 16.85 -2.56 -7.75
CA LEU A 43 16.50 -1.43 -8.64
C LEU A 43 15.36 -0.59 -8.06
N TYR A 44 14.41 -1.21 -7.35
CA TYR A 44 13.40 -0.46 -6.62
C TYR A 44 14.04 0.42 -5.54
N LEU A 45 14.89 -0.16 -4.67
CA LEU A 45 15.56 0.58 -3.61
C LEU A 45 16.50 1.67 -4.14
N SER A 46 17.16 1.48 -5.27
CA SER A 46 18.04 2.50 -5.86
C SER A 46 17.28 3.74 -6.35
N LYS A 47 15.96 3.66 -6.52
CA LYS A 47 15.09 4.75 -6.96
C LYS A 47 14.30 5.41 -5.82
N VAL A 48 14.41 4.87 -4.61
CA VAL A 48 13.61 5.29 -3.47
C VAL A 48 14.50 6.01 -2.47
N ASP A 49 14.02 7.16 -1.99
CA ASP A 49 14.72 7.91 -0.95
C ASP A 49 14.92 7.05 0.29
N SER A 50 16.15 6.95 0.77
CA SER A 50 16.53 6.07 1.89
C SER A 50 16.10 6.60 3.26
N ILE A 51 15.07 7.45 3.31
CA ILE A 51 14.62 8.08 4.55
C ILE A 51 14.02 7.00 5.45
N GLN A 52 14.61 6.85 6.64
CA GLN A 52 14.12 5.92 7.64
C GLN A 52 12.77 6.40 8.16
N VAL A 53 11.72 5.62 7.91
CA VAL A 53 10.38 5.95 8.38
C VAL A 53 10.27 5.58 9.86
N THR A 54 10.39 6.58 10.72
CA THR A 54 10.30 6.42 12.19
C THR A 54 8.90 6.60 12.73
N ASN A 55 8.02 7.28 11.97
CA ASN A 55 6.62 7.47 12.30
C ASN A 55 5.77 7.42 11.00
N LEU A 56 4.53 6.95 11.13
CA LEU A 56 3.55 6.85 10.04
C LEU A 56 2.35 7.75 10.36
N ASN A 57 2.19 8.83 9.62
CA ASN A 57 1.15 9.82 9.82
C ASN A 57 0.12 9.79 8.68
N ASP A 58 0.53 9.40 7.48
CA ASP A 58 -0.30 9.41 6.28
C ASP A 58 -0.16 8.16 5.40
N GLU A 59 -1.00 8.09 4.37
CA GLU A 59 -1.00 7.01 3.38
C GLU A 59 0.30 6.89 2.58
N LYS A 60 1.00 8.01 2.35
CA LYS A 60 2.21 8.04 1.52
C LYS A 60 3.37 7.42 2.30
N GLU A 61 3.55 7.82 3.55
CA GLU A 61 4.52 7.24 4.48
C GLU A 61 4.23 5.76 4.72
N ALA A 62 2.96 5.38 4.94
CA ALA A 62 2.57 3.98 5.12
C ALA A 62 2.85 3.13 3.87
N THR A 63 2.54 3.65 2.68
CA THR A 63 2.81 2.95 1.41
C THR A 63 4.32 2.83 1.17
N HIS A 64 5.07 3.90 1.41
CA HIS A 64 6.52 3.89 1.28
C HIS A 64 7.15 2.86 2.23
N PHE A 65 6.76 2.87 3.51
CA PHE A 65 7.22 1.90 4.49
C PHE A 65 6.92 0.46 4.08
N LEU A 66 5.70 0.18 3.60
CA LEU A 66 5.32 -1.16 3.12
C LEU A 66 6.23 -1.62 1.98
N LEU A 67 6.41 -0.77 0.96
CA LEU A 67 7.22 -1.12 -0.22
C LEU A 67 8.71 -1.27 0.15
N VAL A 68 9.28 -0.37 0.93
CA VAL A 68 10.69 -0.49 1.39
C VAL A 68 10.88 -1.75 2.25
N SER A 69 9.92 -2.09 3.11
CA SER A 69 9.98 -3.30 3.92
C SER A 69 9.94 -4.57 3.06
N LEU A 70 9.08 -4.61 2.04
CA LEU A 70 9.00 -5.73 1.09
C LEU A 70 10.29 -5.87 0.27
N ALA A 71 10.84 -4.77 -0.25
CA ALA A 71 12.06 -4.83 -1.04
C ALA A 71 13.26 -5.32 -0.21
N ASN A 72 13.40 -4.81 1.01
CA ASN A 72 14.43 -5.29 1.93
C ASN A 72 14.21 -6.77 2.27
N HIS A 73 12.97 -7.19 2.55
CA HIS A 73 12.67 -8.59 2.82
C HIS A 73 13.13 -9.53 1.68
N TYR A 74 12.88 -9.16 0.42
CA TYR A 74 13.33 -9.95 -0.72
C TYR A 74 14.86 -10.00 -0.89
N ILE A 75 15.59 -9.01 -0.38
CA ILE A 75 17.06 -8.95 -0.50
C ILE A 75 17.75 -9.65 0.66
N ASN A 76 17.31 -9.41 1.90
CA ASN A 76 18.06 -9.78 3.10
C ASN A 76 17.20 -10.39 4.21
N ASN A 77 15.97 -10.83 3.90
CA ASN A 77 15.01 -11.35 4.88
C ASN A 77 14.75 -10.37 6.04
N TYR A 78 14.73 -9.07 5.76
CA TYR A 78 14.34 -8.05 6.73
C TYR A 78 12.92 -8.28 7.27
N TYR A 79 12.76 -7.96 8.56
CA TYR A 79 11.49 -8.04 9.28
C TYR A 79 11.16 -6.65 9.86
N PRO A 80 10.09 -5.98 9.38
CA PRO A 80 9.69 -4.67 9.87
C PRO A 80 9.14 -4.72 11.29
N ARG A 81 9.19 -3.59 12.01
CA ARG A 81 8.60 -3.46 13.34
C ARG A 81 7.09 -3.69 13.31
N LYS A 82 6.58 -4.57 14.17
CA LYS A 82 5.16 -4.94 14.27
C LYS A 82 4.24 -3.73 14.46
N GLU A 83 4.65 -2.78 15.31
CA GLU A 83 3.89 -1.55 15.60
C GLU A 83 3.67 -0.70 14.34
N LEU A 84 4.73 -0.51 13.53
CA LEU A 84 4.64 0.24 12.27
C LEU A 84 3.77 -0.51 11.26
N LEU A 85 3.90 -1.84 11.19
CA LEU A 85 3.07 -2.68 10.31
C LEU A 85 1.58 -2.59 10.66
N GLN A 86 1.24 -2.65 11.96
CA GLN A 86 -0.12 -2.46 12.45
C GLN A 86 -0.65 -1.05 12.17
N LYS A 87 0.19 -0.02 12.35
CA LYS A 87 -0.17 1.37 12.04
C LYS A 87 -0.43 1.57 10.54
N SER A 88 0.37 0.95 9.66
CA SER A 88 0.10 0.93 8.21
C SER A 88 -1.25 0.30 7.88
N ILE A 89 -1.58 -0.86 8.46
CA ILE A 89 -2.88 -1.53 8.26
C ILE A 89 -4.03 -0.60 8.67
N HIS A 90 -3.89 0.07 9.82
CA HIS A 90 -4.90 1.02 10.29
C HIS A 90 -5.09 2.19 9.30
N ILE A 91 -4.00 2.79 8.81
CA ILE A 91 -4.03 3.88 7.83
C ILE A 91 -4.71 3.42 6.54
N PHE A 92 -4.31 2.28 5.97
CA PHE A 92 -4.90 1.77 4.72
C PHE A 92 -6.38 1.49 4.86
N THR A 93 -6.81 0.93 6.00
CA THR A 93 -8.23 0.68 6.29
C THR A 93 -9.01 1.98 6.37
N LYS A 94 -8.50 2.96 7.14
CA LYS A 94 -9.14 4.27 7.30
C LYS A 94 -9.28 5.03 5.97
N LYS A 95 -8.29 4.90 5.10
CA LYS A 95 -8.22 5.57 3.79
C LYS A 95 -8.87 4.78 2.65
N LYS A 96 -9.40 3.58 2.92
CA LYS A 96 -9.99 2.68 1.92
C LYS A 96 -9.02 2.30 0.78
N LEU A 97 -7.75 2.11 1.13
CA LEU A 97 -6.68 1.71 0.21
C LEU A 97 -6.62 0.19 0.09
N ILE A 98 -7.53 -0.36 -0.72
CA ILE A 98 -7.82 -1.80 -0.76
C ILE A 98 -6.62 -2.61 -1.21
N GLN A 99 -5.89 -2.17 -2.25
CA GLN A 99 -4.74 -2.93 -2.77
C GLN A 99 -3.59 -3.00 -1.76
N GLN A 100 -3.27 -1.89 -1.11
CA GLN A 100 -2.25 -1.81 -0.07
C GLN A 100 -2.63 -2.71 1.12
N GLN A 101 -3.90 -2.68 1.54
CA GLN A 101 -4.43 -3.54 2.60
C GLN A 101 -4.32 -5.03 2.22
N LEU A 102 -4.61 -5.37 0.97
CA LEU A 102 -4.58 -6.74 0.48
C LEU A 102 -3.13 -7.27 0.41
N VAL A 103 -2.20 -6.47 -0.09
CA VAL A 103 -0.77 -6.81 -0.13
C VAL A 103 -0.20 -6.98 1.28
N ILE A 104 -0.40 -6.00 2.17
CA ILE A 104 0.15 -6.07 3.53
C ILE A 104 -0.42 -7.27 4.30
N THR A 105 -1.71 -7.60 4.12
CA THR A 105 -2.35 -8.75 4.79
C THR A 105 -1.80 -10.07 4.28
N LYS A 106 -1.68 -10.24 2.95
CA LYS A 106 -1.08 -11.45 2.35
C LYS A 106 0.38 -11.62 2.78
N LYS A 107 1.14 -10.52 2.81
CA LYS A 107 2.58 -10.52 3.12
C LYS A 107 2.87 -10.50 4.62
N TYR A 108 1.87 -10.21 5.47
CA TYR A 108 1.98 -10.18 6.93
C TYR A 108 2.56 -11.48 7.50
N SER A 109 2.09 -12.62 6.97
CA SER A 109 2.57 -13.95 7.36
C SER A 109 4.06 -14.15 7.08
N TYR A 110 4.60 -13.56 6.01
CA TYR A 110 6.02 -13.60 5.67
C TYR A 110 6.87 -12.82 6.67
N PHE A 111 6.35 -11.71 7.19
CA PHE A 111 7.03 -10.93 8.23
C PHE A 111 7.00 -11.58 9.63
N HIS A 112 6.11 -12.54 9.88
CA HIS A 112 5.91 -13.10 11.23
C HIS A 112 6.18 -14.61 11.35
N LYS A 113 6.60 -15.30 10.28
CA LYS A 113 6.90 -16.74 10.30
C LYS A 113 8.07 -17.14 11.23
N LYS A 114 8.84 -16.18 11.77
CA LYS A 114 9.98 -16.46 12.67
C LYS A 114 9.61 -16.52 14.16
N GLU A 115 8.48 -15.96 14.58
CA GLU A 115 8.10 -15.93 16.02
C GLU A 115 7.70 -17.31 16.57
N THR A 116 7.27 -18.27 15.74
CA THR A 116 6.87 -19.61 16.20
C THR A 116 8.02 -20.62 16.35
N ASN A 117 9.25 -20.28 15.92
CA ASN A 117 10.37 -21.23 15.92
C ASN A 117 11.42 -20.95 17.02
N SER A 118 11.14 -20.05 17.97
CA SER A 118 12.14 -19.60 18.97
C SER A 118 11.77 -19.89 20.44
N THR A 119 10.75 -20.71 20.69
CA THR A 119 10.31 -21.10 22.04
C THR A 119 10.38 -22.61 22.28
N THR A 120 11.40 -23.27 21.74
CA THR A 120 11.72 -24.66 22.09
C THR A 120 13.22 -24.85 22.15
N THR A 121 13.85 -24.36 23.23
CA THR A 121 15.13 -24.88 23.71
C THR A 121 15.21 -24.64 25.21
#